data_AF-A0A2R6FBQ9-F1
#
_entry.id   AF-A0A2R6FBQ9-F1
#
_cell.length_a   1.000
_cell.length_b   1.000
_cell.length_c   1.000
_cell.angle_alpha   90.00
_cell.angle_beta   90.00
_cell.angle_gamma   90.00
#
_symmetry.space_group_name_H-M   'P 1'
#
loop_
_entity.id
_entity.type
_entity.pdbx_description
1 polymer ?
#
loop_
_entity_poly.entity_id
_entity_poly.type
_entity_poly.pdbx_seq_one_letter_code
_entity_poly.pdbx_strand_id
1 'polypeptide(L)'
;AFAAAADASELSAVSALAPAARVGDAVDAVPAVDDIDCPGQVLYGERDDTAEWRPVVERARECGLSVTGVAADHHFVGQTERVASPVISFLSDHLGPARFD
;
A
#
# COMPACT_ATOMS: atom_id res chain seq x y z
N ALA A 1 -0.13 6.29 -5.47
CA ALA A 1 -1.48 6.73 -5.09
C ALA A 1 -1.52 6.86 -3.58
N PHE A 2 -2.04 7.96 -3.03
CA PHE A 2 -2.09 8.20 -1.59
C PHE A 2 -3.52 8.02 -1.09
N ALA A 3 -3.70 7.18 -0.06
CA ALA A 3 -4.94 7.07 0.68
C ALA A 3 -4.64 7.45 2.14
N ALA A 4 -5.08 8.63 2.56
CA ALA A 4 -5.23 8.97 3.97
C ALA A 4 -6.74 8.95 4.25
N ALA A 5 -7.20 7.95 4.99
CA ALA A 5 -8.53 7.96 5.57
C ALA A 5 -8.38 8.44 7.01
N ALA A 6 -8.80 9.69 7.28
CA ALA A 6 -8.79 10.25 8.63
C ALA A 6 -9.86 9.60 9.55
N ASP A 7 -10.78 8.82 8.98
CA ASP A 7 -11.79 8.02 9.67
C ASP A 7 -11.83 6.62 9.02
N ALA A 8 -10.92 5.74 9.43
CA ALA A 8 -10.73 4.41 8.81
C ALA A 8 -11.72 3.34 9.31
N SER A 9 -12.72 3.67 10.14
CA SER A 9 -13.52 2.70 10.90
C SER A 9 -14.42 1.76 10.08
N GLU A 10 -14.31 1.74 8.76
CA GLU A 10 -15.11 0.91 7.84
C GLU A 10 -14.30 0.36 6.64
N LEU A 11 -12.97 0.47 6.63
CA LEU A 11 -12.18 -0.06 5.51
C LEU A 11 -12.17 -1.58 5.53
N SER A 12 -12.52 -2.20 4.40
CA SER A 12 -12.46 -3.65 4.24
C SER A 12 -11.06 -4.16 3.89
N ALA A 13 -10.24 -3.34 3.23
CA ALA A 13 -8.85 -3.62 2.91
C ALA A 13 -8.11 -2.35 2.46
N VAL A 14 -6.78 -2.32 2.61
CA VAL A 14 -5.89 -1.25 2.12
C VAL A 14 -4.79 -1.85 1.24
N SER A 15 -4.56 -1.28 0.06
CA SER A 15 -3.41 -1.59 -0.80
C SER A 15 -2.65 -0.31 -1.15
N ALA A 16 -1.46 -0.14 -0.57
CA ALA A 16 -0.61 1.03 -0.75
C ALA A 16 0.46 0.79 -1.81
N LEU A 17 0.58 1.69 -2.78
CA LEU A 17 1.46 1.58 -3.95
C LEU A 17 2.50 2.70 -3.96
N ALA A 18 3.78 2.31 -3.87
CA ALA A 18 4.93 3.20 -3.68
C ALA A 18 4.70 4.23 -2.56
N PRO A 19 4.37 3.79 -1.32
CA PRO A 19 4.16 4.73 -0.23
C PRO A 19 5.48 5.41 0.15
N ALA A 20 5.41 6.72 0.37
CA ALA A 20 6.51 7.49 0.95
C ALA A 20 6.32 7.59 2.46
N ALA A 21 7.42 7.57 3.23
CA ALA A 21 7.40 7.81 4.67
C ALA A 21 6.75 9.15 5.04
N ARG A 22 6.89 10.17 4.18
CA ARG A 22 6.26 11.48 4.35
C ARG A 22 5.46 11.86 3.11
N VAL A 23 4.27 12.40 3.32
CA VAL A 23 3.44 12.96 2.25
C VAL A 23 3.09 14.40 2.58
N GLY A 24 3.74 15.32 1.86
CA GLY A 24 3.82 16.72 2.25
C GLY A 24 4.42 16.90 3.65
N ASP A 25 4.13 18.02 4.29
CA ASP A 25 4.64 18.32 5.64
C ASP A 25 3.78 17.69 6.76
N ALA A 26 2.55 17.29 6.44
CA ALA A 26 1.53 16.97 7.43
C ALA A 26 1.42 15.47 7.76
N VAL A 27 1.71 14.59 6.80
CA VAL A 27 1.46 13.15 7.00
C VAL A 27 2.77 12.39 7.13
N ASP A 28 2.90 11.67 8.24
CA ASP A 28 3.90 10.64 8.46
C ASP A 28 3.23 9.27 8.28
N ALA A 29 3.59 8.57 7.21
CA ALA A 29 3.00 7.29 6.87
C ALA A 29 3.53 6.15 7.73
N VAL A 30 4.72 6.30 8.36
CA VAL A 30 5.33 5.23 9.16
C VAL A 30 4.48 4.91 10.39
N PRO A 31 4.16 5.85 11.29
CA PRO A 31 3.27 5.56 12.42
C PRO A 31 1.84 5.27 11.97
N ALA A 32 1.38 5.83 10.83
CA ALA A 32 0.03 5.58 10.32
C ALA A 32 -0.20 4.11 9.90
N VAL A 33 0.84 3.31 9.69
CA VAL A 33 0.71 1.86 9.45
C VAL A 33 0.11 1.15 10.67
N ASP A 34 0.32 1.68 11.88
CA ASP A 34 -0.18 1.09 13.13
C ASP A 34 -1.69 1.18 13.27
N ASP A 35 -2.28 2.15 12.61
CA ASP A 35 -3.70 2.44 12.64
C ASP A 35 -4.48 1.63 11.57
N ILE A 36 -3.80 0.81 10.76
CA ILE A 36 -4.44 -0.08 9.79
C ILE A 36 -5.01 -1.29 10.54
N ASP A 37 -6.30 -1.23 10.86
CA ASP A 37 -7.06 -2.25 11.58
C ASP A 37 -7.76 -3.27 10.67
N CYS A 38 -7.62 -3.11 9.36
CA CYS A 38 -8.13 -4.01 8.33
C CYS A 38 -6.99 -4.76 7.61
N PRO A 39 -7.28 -5.77 6.78
CA PRO A 39 -6.29 -6.38 5.90
C PRO A 39 -5.52 -5.33 5.10
N GLY A 40 -4.19 -5.42 5.08
CA GLY A 40 -3.31 -4.45 4.44
C GLY A 40 -2.24 -5.08 3.56
N GLN A 41 -1.92 -4.41 2.45
CA GLN A 41 -0.80 -4.73 1.56
C GLN A 41 -0.01 -3.48 1.17
N VAL A 42 1.32 -3.61 1.07
CA VAL A 42 2.23 -2.61 0.52
C VAL A 42 2.97 -3.16 -0.70
N LEU A 43 2.98 -2.39 -1.78
CA LEU A 43 3.82 -2.62 -2.95
C LEU A 43 4.80 -1.48 -3.12
N TYR A 44 6.07 -1.79 -3.38
CA TYR A 44 7.12 -0.79 -3.58
C TYR A 44 8.00 -1.13 -4.78
N GLY A 45 8.57 -0.09 -5.41
CA GLY A 45 9.60 -0.26 -6.43
C GLY A 45 10.96 -0.49 -5.79
N GLU A 46 11.64 -1.59 -6.10
CA GLU A 46 12.98 -1.89 -5.59
C GLU A 46 14.03 -0.87 -6.04
N ARG A 47 13.75 -0.16 -7.15
CA ARG A 47 14.57 0.92 -7.70
C ARG A 47 13.93 2.30 -7.51
N ASP A 48 12.90 2.40 -6.67
CA ASP A 48 12.29 3.68 -6.32
C ASP A 48 13.28 4.48 -5.45
N ASP A 49 13.77 5.58 -6.02
CA ASP A 49 14.63 6.59 -5.39
C ASP A 49 13.88 7.90 -5.10
N THR A 50 12.58 7.95 -5.41
CA THR A 50 11.72 9.12 -5.26
C THR A 50 10.96 9.08 -3.94
N ALA A 51 10.38 7.93 -3.60
CA ALA A 51 9.72 7.73 -2.32
C ALA A 51 10.70 7.15 -1.30
N GLU A 52 10.71 7.71 -0.09
CA GLU A 52 11.36 7.07 1.06
C GLU A 52 10.49 5.91 1.56
N TRP A 53 10.47 4.80 0.82
CA TRP A 53 9.55 3.68 1.05
C TRP A 53 10.02 2.70 2.14
N ARG A 54 11.34 2.64 2.39
CA ARG A 54 11.95 1.63 3.28
C ARG A 54 11.35 1.62 4.69
N PRO A 55 11.19 2.77 5.37
CA PRO A 55 10.63 2.79 6.72
C PRO A 55 9.18 2.28 6.76
N VAL A 56 8.38 2.61 5.74
CA VAL A 56 6.99 2.13 5.63
C VAL A 56 6.95 0.62 5.41
N VAL A 57 7.82 0.09 4.54
CA VAL A 57 7.91 -1.35 4.28
C VAL A 57 8.36 -2.14 5.50
N GLU A 58 9.33 -1.62 6.25
CA GLU A 58 9.79 -2.22 7.50
C GLU A 58 8.64 -2.26 8.52
N ARG A 59 7.96 -1.14 8.74
CA ARG A 59 6.82 -1.08 9.65
C ARG A 59 5.66 -1.98 9.22
N ALA A 60 5.33 -2.01 7.93
CA ALA A 60 4.28 -2.90 7.40
C ALA A 60 4.56 -4.37 7.70
N ARG A 61 5.82 -4.82 7.58
CA ARG A 61 6.20 -6.19 7.95
C ARG A 61 6.05 -6.45 9.45
N GLU A 62 6.44 -5.50 10.29
CA GLU A 62 6.31 -5.60 11.74
C GLU A 62 4.85 -5.69 12.18
N CYS A 63 3.95 -4.97 11.50
CA CYS A 63 2.51 -5.02 11.73
C CYS A 63 1.81 -6.22 11.05
N GLY A 64 2.56 -7.08 10.34
CA GLY A 64 2.02 -8.28 9.70
C GLY A 64 1.27 -8.04 8.39
N LEU A 65 1.39 -6.85 7.80
CA LEU A 65 0.83 -6.54 6.49
C LEU A 65 1.60 -7.30 5.39
N SER A 66 0.90 -7.61 4.30
CA SER A 66 1.54 -8.19 3.12
C SER A 66 2.46 -7.18 2.45
N VAL A 67 3.67 -7.57 2.07
CA VAL A 67 4.64 -6.68 1.40
C VAL A 67 5.18 -7.32 0.14
N THR A 68 5.17 -6.59 -0.97
CA THR A 68 5.68 -7.07 -2.27
C THR A 68 6.60 -6.03 -2.92
N GLY A 69 7.84 -6.44 -3.20
CA GLY A 69 8.78 -5.66 -4.01
C GLY A 69 8.56 -5.92 -5.50
N VAL A 70 8.63 -4.86 -6.29
CA VAL A 70 8.56 -4.93 -7.76
C VAL A 70 9.84 -4.33 -8.33
N ALA A 71 10.49 -5.02 -9.27
CA ALA A 71 11.70 -4.54 -9.94
C ALA A 71 11.39 -3.34 -10.88
N ALA A 72 11.05 -2.20 -10.29
CA ALA A 72 10.49 -1.01 -10.92
C ALA A 72 10.96 0.29 -10.22
N ASP A 73 10.78 1.41 -10.90
CA ASP A 73 10.87 2.75 -10.33
C ASP A 73 9.56 3.15 -9.62
N HIS A 74 9.51 4.37 -9.09
CA HIS A 74 8.35 4.95 -8.39
C HIS A 74 7.04 4.88 -9.18
N HIS A 75 7.12 5.06 -10.50
CA HIS A 75 5.95 5.18 -11.36
C HIS A 75 5.47 3.82 -11.89
N PHE A 76 6.24 2.75 -11.67
CA PHE A 76 5.96 1.43 -12.20
C PHE A 76 5.78 1.40 -13.73
N VAL A 77 6.52 2.23 -14.48
CA VAL A 77 6.34 2.35 -15.94
C VAL A 77 6.55 1.00 -16.62
N GLY A 78 5.56 0.59 -17.41
CA GLY A 78 5.57 -0.70 -18.12
C GLY A 78 5.43 -1.93 -17.22
N GLN A 79 5.13 -1.76 -15.92
CA GLN A 79 4.97 -2.85 -14.95
C GLN A 79 3.51 -3.06 -14.53
N THR A 80 2.53 -2.52 -15.26
CA THR A 80 1.11 -2.55 -14.90
C THR A 80 0.63 -3.95 -14.50
N GLU A 81 0.91 -4.98 -15.29
CA GLU A 81 0.47 -6.36 -14.96
C GLU A 81 1.13 -6.89 -13.67
N ARG A 82 2.42 -6.61 -13.47
CA ARG A 82 3.17 -7.05 -12.29
C ARG A 82 2.69 -6.38 -11.00
N VAL A 83 2.15 -5.18 -11.11
CA VAL A 83 1.56 -4.44 -9.99
C VAL A 83 0.09 -4.80 -9.81
N ALA A 84 -0.67 -4.88 -10.90
CA ALA A 84 -2.11 -5.11 -10.85
C ALA A 84 -2.46 -6.53 -10.36
N SER A 85 -1.72 -7.56 -10.79
CA SER A 85 -1.99 -8.95 -10.40
C SER A 85 -2.02 -9.15 -8.87
N PRO A 86 -0.99 -8.77 -8.09
CA PRO A 86 -1.01 -8.89 -6.64
C PRO A 86 -2.08 -8.02 -5.98
N VAL A 87 -2.33 -6.80 -6.49
CA VAL A 87 -3.39 -5.91 -5.95
C VAL A 87 -4.77 -6.52 -6.16
N ILE A 88 -5.06 -7.01 -7.36
CA ILE A 88 -6.35 -7.64 -7.70
C ILE A 88 -6.56 -8.89 -6.85
N SER A 89 -5.55 -9.75 -6.73
CA SER A 89 -5.63 -10.95 -5.89
C SER A 89 -5.97 -10.56 -4.44
N PHE A 90 -5.19 -9.65 -3.87
CA PHE A 90 -5.38 -9.19 -2.50
C PHE A 90 -6.78 -8.59 -2.28
N LEU A 91 -7.23 -7.66 -3.13
CA LEU A 91 -8.54 -7.03 -2.95
C LEU A 91 -9.68 -8.03 -3.18
N SER A 92 -9.54 -8.96 -4.12
CA SER A 92 -10.58 -9.98 -4.38
C SER A 92 -10.76 -10.92 -3.19
N ASP A 93 -9.68 -11.24 -2.47
CA ASP A 93 -9.72 -12.10 -1.29
C ASP A 93 -10.43 -11.43 -0.10
N HIS A 94 -10.50 -10.09 -0.05
CA HIS A 94 -10.97 -9.34 1.12
C HIS A 94 -12.26 -8.54 0.89
N LEU A 95 -12.63 -8.19 -0.34
CA LEU A 95 -13.85 -7.40 -0.62
C LEU A 95 -15.10 -8.26 -0.90
N GLY A 96 -14.95 -9.57 -1.07
CA GLY A 96 -16.05 -10.43 -1.52
C GLY A 96 -16.50 -10.10 -2.96
N PRO A 97 -17.56 -10.73 -3.48
CA PRO A 97 -18.10 -10.39 -4.79
C PRO A 97 -18.55 -8.93 -4.79
N ALA A 98 -18.15 -8.17 -5.81
CA ALA A 98 -18.56 -6.79 -5.98
C ALA A 98 -20.10 -6.71 -5.95
N ARG A 99 -20.64 -6.13 -4.88
CA ARG A 99 -22.05 -5.71 -4.86
C ARG A 99 -22.09 -4.36 -5.55
N PHE A 100 -22.59 -4.38 -6.78
CA PHE A 100 -23.10 -3.17 -7.42
C PHE A 100 -24.60 -3.17 -7.18
N ASP A 101 -25.06 -2.33 -6.26
CA ASP A 101 -26.45 -1.96 -6.09
C ASP A 101 -26.90 -0.92 -7.13
#